data_AF-A0AAE1ZLU4-F1
#
_entry.id   AF-A0AAE1ZLU4-F1
#
_cell.length_a   1.000
_cell.length_b   1.000
_cell.length_c   1.000
_cell.angle_alpha   90.00
_cell.angle_beta   90.00
_cell.angle_gamma   90.00
#
_symmetry.space_group_name_H-M   'P 1'
#
loop_
_entity.id
_entity.type
_entity.pdbx_description
1 polymer ?
#
loop_
_entity_poly.entity_id
_entity_poly.type
_entity_poly.pdbx_seq_one_letter_code
_entity_poly.pdbx_strand_id
1 'polypeptide(L)'
;MEFKSPAVSKHKLIRLQFYSCPPSQTIELNELEDYAVHRIRVLKCVETVGQDYIRGTKDYDDKIIAELGKIGGFGKIFTSCSSSLKNAKEDIYKDIISHFILQVAYCRSEDLRRWFVQQEVDLFRFRFLNERNNSASGPEIISRFLHENYLNFTPISDTERINLQRYLIAGTATTGVDHTTTVFYKVHFTKVPDLVRSRRVFVQGGYAFVPEPDLVSLVVSCFRTSLSRNLAHLGLTLCSRIACEENRVLPLLSTLSNRYLGEDYSAKSPVTGAIKADDIDGFAKQPGLFPPCMAQLHENLKAHHHLRHAGRMQYGLFLKGIGLPLEESLKFWRKAFSPKCDNDQFNKAYAYNIRHNYGKEGKRADYTPYSCIKIISGSAPGAGDYHGCPFRHMDPELLQQRLISGGRLSSEVAETIAQRAKERLYHLSCREYLRGMLKLSADDISGLTIHHPNQYFEEARKLLQSNKNNSSADKIHVKKVRMYSDNDDYRLLQTIDLSDASFAPTTNNDDILK
;
A
#
# COMPACT_ATOMS: atom_id res chain seq x y z
N MET A 1 60.03 -13.25 -17.20
CA MET A 1 59.74 -12.37 -16.05
C MET A 1 58.23 -12.18 -16.01
N GLU A 2 57.55 -13.04 -15.25
CA GLU A 2 56.12 -12.91 -15.01
C GLU A 2 55.89 -11.84 -13.95
N PHE A 3 55.21 -10.76 -14.33
CA PHE A 3 54.66 -9.83 -13.35
C PHE A 3 53.50 -10.54 -12.65
N LYS A 4 53.72 -10.97 -11.41
CA LYS A 4 52.65 -11.34 -10.48
C LYS A 4 51.69 -10.17 -10.36
N SER A 5 50.50 -10.33 -10.93
CA SER A 5 49.35 -9.47 -10.64
C SER A 5 49.07 -9.55 -9.13
N PRO A 6 48.92 -8.42 -8.42
CA PRO A 6 48.69 -8.44 -6.98
C PRO A 6 47.36 -9.13 -6.71
N ALA A 7 47.37 -10.04 -5.72
CA ALA A 7 46.22 -10.81 -5.30
C ALA A 7 45.02 -9.88 -5.05
N VAL A 8 44.01 -9.98 -5.92
CA VAL A 8 42.71 -9.33 -5.71
C VAL A 8 42.11 -9.95 -4.46
N SER A 9 42.15 -9.23 -3.34
CA SER A 9 41.35 -9.53 -2.17
C SER A 9 39.91 -9.75 -2.64
N LYS A 10 39.32 -10.92 -2.33
CA LYS A 10 37.92 -11.23 -2.62
C LYS A 10 37.02 -10.24 -1.88
N HIS A 11 36.82 -9.05 -2.43
CA HIS A 11 35.92 -8.05 -1.88
C HIS A 11 34.48 -8.60 -1.97
N LYS A 12 33.79 -8.69 -0.82
CA LYS A 12 32.39 -9.12 -0.77
C LYS A 12 31.53 -8.21 -1.67
N LEU A 13 30.58 -8.76 -2.41
CA LEU A 13 29.65 -7.98 -3.24
C LEU A 13 28.70 -7.15 -2.37
N ILE A 14 28.47 -5.88 -2.72
CA ILE A 14 27.46 -5.05 -2.01
C ILE A 14 26.08 -5.35 -2.57
N ARG A 15 25.19 -5.88 -1.72
CA ARG A 15 23.79 -6.16 -2.09
C ARG A 15 22.90 -4.91 -2.02
N LEU A 16 23.28 -3.87 -1.29
CA LEU A 16 22.56 -2.58 -1.26
C LEU A 16 22.77 -1.81 -2.57
N GLN A 17 21.70 -1.22 -3.10
CA GLN A 17 21.70 -0.52 -4.39
C GLN A 17 20.91 0.80 -4.31
N PHE A 18 21.39 1.83 -5.01
CA PHE A 18 20.63 3.06 -5.31
C PHE A 18 19.88 3.00 -6.64
N TYR A 19 20.09 1.92 -7.40
CA TYR A 19 19.49 1.71 -8.72
C TYR A 19 19.73 2.91 -9.67
N SER A 20 20.98 3.36 -9.72
CA SER A 20 21.40 4.53 -10.51
C SER A 20 21.56 4.21 -12.00
N CYS A 21 21.88 2.95 -12.33
CA CYS A 21 22.18 2.52 -13.69
C CYS A 21 21.14 1.49 -14.16
N PRO A 22 20.40 1.75 -15.25
CA PRO A 22 19.45 0.80 -15.79
C PRO A 22 20.17 -0.44 -16.36
N PRO A 23 19.58 -1.64 -16.22
CA PRO A 23 20.12 -2.86 -16.80
C PRO A 23 20.05 -2.82 -18.33
N SER A 24 21.12 -3.24 -19.00
CA SER A 24 21.24 -3.27 -20.47
C SER A 24 21.07 -4.66 -21.08
N GLN A 25 20.78 -5.66 -20.25
CA GLN A 25 20.69 -7.06 -20.67
C GLN A 25 19.30 -7.36 -21.26
N THR A 26 19.26 -8.30 -22.20
CA THR A 26 17.99 -8.81 -22.75
C THR A 26 17.44 -9.88 -21.82
N ILE A 27 16.13 -9.86 -21.59
CA ILE A 27 15.41 -10.78 -20.71
C ILE A 27 14.12 -11.23 -21.38
N GLU A 28 13.74 -12.48 -21.15
CA GLU A 28 12.46 -13.02 -21.61
C GLU A 28 11.29 -12.32 -20.92
N LEU A 29 10.21 -12.09 -21.66
CA LEU A 29 9.06 -11.32 -21.14
C LEU A 29 8.41 -12.00 -19.93
N ASN A 30 8.33 -13.33 -19.94
CA ASN A 30 7.75 -14.11 -18.84
C ASN A 30 8.60 -13.99 -17.56
N GLU A 31 9.92 -14.04 -17.70
CA GLU A 31 10.85 -13.88 -16.57
C GLU A 31 10.77 -12.45 -15.99
N LEU A 32 10.65 -11.44 -16.87
CA LEU A 32 10.45 -10.05 -16.48
C LEU A 32 9.12 -9.84 -15.72
N GLU A 33 8.03 -10.46 -16.21
CA GLU A 33 6.74 -10.47 -15.52
C GLU A 33 6.84 -11.13 -14.15
N ASP A 34 7.48 -12.30 -14.06
CA ASP A 34 7.66 -13.01 -12.80
C ASP A 34 8.43 -12.16 -11.78
N TYR A 35 9.51 -11.48 -12.19
CA TYR A 35 10.27 -10.59 -11.32
C TYR A 35 9.45 -9.37 -10.86
N ALA A 36 8.64 -8.80 -11.74
CA ALA A 36 7.73 -7.72 -11.39
C ALA A 36 6.69 -8.18 -10.35
N VAL A 37 6.04 -9.33 -10.58
CA VAL A 37 5.03 -9.90 -9.66
C VAL A 37 5.65 -10.20 -8.30
N HIS A 38 6.81 -10.85 -8.25
CA HIS A 38 7.46 -11.16 -6.99
C HIS A 38 7.87 -9.91 -6.22
N ARG A 39 8.40 -8.87 -6.88
CA ARG A 39 8.74 -7.62 -6.20
C ARG A 39 7.51 -6.87 -5.71
N ILE A 40 6.39 -6.88 -6.43
CA ILE A 40 5.14 -6.30 -5.92
C ILE A 40 4.69 -7.02 -4.65
N ARG A 41 4.80 -8.36 -4.59
CA ARG A 41 4.51 -9.13 -3.36
C ARG A 41 5.41 -8.69 -2.20
N VAL A 42 6.70 -8.46 -2.46
CA VAL A 42 7.65 -7.93 -1.46
C VAL A 42 7.24 -6.54 -0.99
N LEU A 43 6.94 -5.61 -1.90
CA LEU A 43 6.54 -4.24 -1.53
C LEU A 43 5.20 -4.20 -0.78
N LYS A 44 4.27 -5.11 -1.10
CA LYS A 44 3.04 -5.30 -0.31
C LYS A 44 3.31 -5.87 1.07
N CYS A 45 4.22 -6.82 1.19
CA CYS A 45 4.64 -7.32 2.49
C CYS A 45 5.22 -6.20 3.34
N VAL A 46 6.06 -5.34 2.76
CA VAL A 46 6.60 -4.14 3.41
C VAL A 46 5.46 -3.20 3.85
N GLU A 47 4.48 -2.98 2.98
CA GLU A 47 3.31 -2.17 3.28
C GLU A 47 2.49 -2.74 4.44
N THR A 48 2.08 -4.01 4.37
CA THR A 48 1.27 -4.68 5.40
C THR A 48 1.97 -4.71 6.75
N VAL A 49 3.24 -5.12 6.80
CA VAL A 49 4.00 -5.13 8.06
C VAL A 49 4.19 -3.69 8.58
N GLY A 50 4.42 -2.72 7.69
CA GLY A 50 4.52 -1.31 8.05
C GLY A 50 3.19 -0.65 8.46
N GLN A 51 2.06 -1.33 8.31
CA GLN A 51 0.77 -0.91 8.88
C GLN A 51 0.61 -1.38 10.32
N ASP A 52 1.13 -2.57 10.65
CA ASP A 52 0.94 -3.19 11.96
C ASP A 52 2.11 -2.91 12.93
N TYR A 53 3.30 -2.54 12.42
CA TYR A 53 4.53 -2.37 13.21
C TYR A 53 5.29 -1.08 12.89
N ILE A 54 6.01 -0.56 13.88
CA ILE A 54 6.82 0.66 13.75
C ILE A 54 8.16 0.35 13.05
N ARG A 55 8.44 1.02 11.93
CA ARG A 55 9.66 0.80 11.13
C ARG A 55 10.93 1.05 11.95
N GLY A 56 11.88 0.11 11.86
CA GLY A 56 13.17 0.19 12.54
C GLY A 56 13.17 -0.30 13.98
N THR A 57 12.05 -0.85 14.47
CA THR A 57 12.04 -1.65 15.71
C THR A 57 12.36 -3.11 15.42
N LYS A 58 12.80 -3.84 16.45
CA LYS A 58 13.07 -5.27 16.33
C LYS A 58 11.82 -6.08 15.95
N ASP A 59 10.65 -5.73 16.49
CA ASP A 59 9.39 -6.40 16.16
C ASP A 59 9.03 -6.27 14.67
N TYR A 60 9.28 -5.09 14.09
CA TYR A 60 9.11 -4.86 12.65
C TYR A 60 10.09 -5.73 11.83
N ASP A 61 11.36 -5.76 12.24
CA ASP A 61 12.41 -6.51 11.55
C ASP A 61 12.14 -8.03 11.60
N ASP A 62 11.77 -8.57 12.76
CA ASP A 62 11.46 -9.99 12.93
C ASP A 62 10.22 -10.37 12.09
N LYS A 63 9.18 -9.52 12.09
CA LYS A 63 7.97 -9.76 11.31
C LYS A 63 8.23 -9.69 9.81
N ILE A 64 8.97 -8.68 9.33
CA ILE A 64 9.22 -8.53 7.89
C ILE A 64 10.10 -9.67 7.37
N ILE A 65 11.07 -10.14 8.15
CA ILE A 65 11.88 -11.32 7.81
C ILE A 65 10.97 -12.57 7.67
N ALA A 66 10.07 -12.78 8.62
CA ALA A 66 9.16 -13.91 8.61
C ALA A 66 8.20 -13.88 7.39
N GLU A 67 7.59 -12.73 7.11
CA GLU A 67 6.63 -12.59 6.01
C GLU A 67 7.33 -12.63 4.63
N LEU A 68 8.50 -12.00 4.47
CA LEU A 68 9.30 -12.13 3.25
C LEU A 68 9.77 -13.57 3.03
N GLY A 69 10.02 -14.34 4.09
CA GLY A 69 10.32 -15.76 4.02
C GLY A 69 9.22 -16.59 3.36
N LYS A 70 7.94 -16.20 3.51
CA LYS A 70 6.79 -16.87 2.88
C LYS A 70 6.70 -16.65 1.37
N ILE A 71 7.35 -15.61 0.85
CA ILE A 71 7.43 -15.30 -0.59
C ILE A 71 8.47 -16.22 -1.28
N GLY A 72 9.14 -17.10 -0.53
CA GLY A 72 10.08 -18.09 -1.05
C GLY A 72 11.45 -17.49 -1.34
N GLY A 73 12.15 -18.06 -2.33
CA GLY A 73 13.53 -17.68 -2.65
C GLY A 73 13.69 -16.20 -3.00
N PHE A 74 12.71 -15.60 -3.69
CA PHE A 74 12.76 -14.20 -4.08
C PHE A 74 12.67 -13.25 -2.88
N GLY A 75 11.85 -13.56 -1.87
CA GLY A 75 11.78 -12.75 -0.64
C GLY A 75 13.09 -12.74 0.16
N LYS A 76 13.80 -13.88 0.17
CA LYS A 76 15.12 -14.00 0.84
C LYS A 76 16.21 -13.12 0.24
N ILE A 77 16.05 -12.67 -1.00
CA ILE A 77 16.98 -11.72 -1.65
C ILE A 77 17.11 -10.44 -0.82
N PHE A 78 16.01 -9.99 -0.22
CA PHE A 78 15.89 -8.72 0.50
C PHE A 78 16.20 -8.83 2.00
N THR A 79 16.23 -10.04 2.56
CA THR A 79 16.61 -10.26 3.97
C THR A 79 18.06 -10.70 4.12
N SER A 80 18.70 -11.14 3.04
CA SER A 80 20.11 -11.55 3.03
C SER A 80 21.06 -10.35 3.07
N CYS A 81 22.05 -10.43 3.95
CA CYS A 81 23.18 -9.49 4.00
C CYS A 81 24.31 -9.89 3.05
N SER A 82 25.22 -8.96 2.79
CA SER A 82 26.34 -9.10 1.84
C SER A 82 27.40 -10.10 2.32
N SER A 83 27.31 -10.60 3.56
CA SER A 83 28.08 -11.76 4.01
C SER A 83 27.55 -13.09 3.45
N SER A 84 26.30 -13.14 2.97
CA SER A 84 25.73 -14.31 2.29
C SER A 84 26.16 -14.32 0.82
N LEU A 85 27.11 -15.20 0.49
CA LEU A 85 27.73 -15.28 -0.85
C LEU A 85 26.98 -16.22 -1.81
N LYS A 86 26.08 -17.08 -1.32
CA LYS A 86 25.37 -18.05 -2.17
C LYS A 86 24.43 -17.30 -3.13
N ASN A 87 24.61 -17.53 -4.43
CA ASN A 87 23.84 -16.90 -5.51
C ASN A 87 23.79 -15.36 -5.50
N ALA A 88 24.76 -14.69 -4.84
CA ALA A 88 24.69 -13.24 -4.61
C ALA A 88 24.58 -12.41 -5.89
N LYS A 89 25.26 -12.81 -6.98
CA LYS A 89 25.18 -12.11 -8.27
C LYS A 89 23.79 -12.22 -8.91
N GLU A 90 23.20 -13.41 -8.86
CA GLU A 90 21.87 -13.68 -9.43
C GLU A 90 20.79 -12.95 -8.62
N ASP A 91 20.92 -12.96 -7.30
CA ASP A 91 20.02 -12.23 -6.40
C ASP A 91 20.07 -10.72 -6.65
N ILE A 92 21.28 -10.15 -6.78
CA ILE A 92 21.46 -8.72 -7.10
C ILE A 92 20.85 -8.40 -8.47
N TYR A 93 21.04 -9.28 -9.45
CA TYR A 93 20.45 -9.12 -10.78
C TYR A 93 18.91 -9.09 -10.71
N LYS A 94 18.29 -10.05 -10.00
CA LYS A 94 16.84 -10.12 -9.78
C LYS A 94 16.30 -8.88 -9.06
N ASP A 95 16.99 -8.39 -8.04
CA ASP A 95 16.65 -7.16 -7.34
C ASP A 95 16.67 -5.94 -8.27
N ILE A 96 17.74 -5.76 -9.04
CA ILE A 96 17.89 -4.64 -9.98
C ILE A 96 16.80 -4.68 -11.06
N ILE A 97 16.65 -5.79 -11.76
CA ILE A 97 15.69 -5.91 -12.87
C ILE A 97 14.27 -5.66 -12.37
N SER A 98 13.89 -6.30 -11.26
CA SER A 98 12.57 -6.16 -10.69
C SER A 98 12.28 -4.72 -10.25
N HIS A 99 13.27 -3.98 -9.74
CA HIS A 99 13.11 -2.57 -9.39
C HIS A 99 12.83 -1.70 -10.62
N PHE A 100 13.63 -1.86 -11.68
CA PHE A 100 13.50 -1.03 -12.89
C PHE A 100 12.22 -1.30 -13.66
N ILE A 101 11.75 -2.55 -13.75
CA ILE A 101 10.45 -2.83 -14.41
C ILE A 101 9.28 -2.21 -13.63
N LEU A 102 9.34 -2.19 -12.30
CA LEU A 102 8.31 -1.52 -11.51
C LEU A 102 8.40 0.01 -11.61
N GLN A 103 9.59 0.60 -11.79
CA GLN A 103 9.67 2.03 -12.10
C GLN A 103 8.89 2.38 -13.38
N VAL A 104 8.97 1.52 -14.41
CA VAL A 104 8.22 1.68 -15.65
C VAL A 104 6.70 1.56 -15.43
N ALA A 105 6.25 0.61 -14.62
CA ALA A 105 4.82 0.44 -14.32
C ALA A 105 4.26 1.61 -13.49
N TYR A 106 5.01 2.06 -12.48
CA TYR A 106 4.53 3.00 -11.46
C TYR A 106 4.87 4.47 -11.76
N CYS A 107 5.60 4.79 -12.84
CA CYS A 107 5.85 6.19 -13.23
C CYS A 107 4.62 6.89 -13.86
N ARG A 108 3.57 6.14 -14.21
CA ARG A 108 2.45 6.59 -15.06
C ARG A 108 1.51 7.60 -14.40
N SER A 109 1.38 7.58 -13.07
CA SER A 109 0.54 8.53 -12.34
C SER A 109 1.20 8.97 -11.04
N GLU A 110 0.73 10.07 -10.46
CA GLU A 110 1.27 10.54 -9.18
C GLU A 110 0.96 9.61 -8.02
N ASP A 111 -0.25 9.01 -7.98
CA ASP A 111 -0.65 8.06 -6.94
C ASP A 111 0.22 6.79 -6.98
N LEU A 112 0.48 6.27 -8.19
CA LEU A 112 1.38 5.12 -8.40
C LEU A 112 2.79 5.43 -7.91
N ARG A 113 3.33 6.60 -8.31
CA ARG A 113 4.67 7.04 -7.90
C ARG A 113 4.79 7.16 -6.38
N ARG A 114 3.79 7.76 -5.72
CA ARG A 114 3.79 7.95 -4.27
C ARG A 114 3.83 6.62 -3.52
N TRP A 115 2.98 5.68 -3.90
CA TRP A 115 2.96 4.35 -3.26
C TRP A 115 4.29 3.62 -3.49
N PHE A 116 4.76 3.55 -4.74
CA PHE A 116 5.98 2.82 -5.08
C PHE A 116 7.22 3.41 -4.39
N VAL A 117 7.37 4.73 -4.38
CA VAL A 117 8.45 5.42 -3.64
C VAL A 117 8.37 5.09 -2.16
N GLN A 118 7.17 5.10 -1.56
CA GLN A 118 7.02 4.84 -0.14
C GLN A 118 7.48 3.43 0.23
N GLN A 119 7.01 2.41 -0.49
CA GLN A 119 7.36 1.02 -0.17
C GLN A 119 8.83 0.70 -0.48
N GLU A 120 9.40 1.23 -1.56
CA GLU A 120 10.82 1.05 -1.88
C GLU A 120 11.74 1.73 -0.86
N VAL A 121 11.36 2.91 -0.38
CA VAL A 121 12.10 3.63 0.65
C VAL A 121 12.09 2.86 1.97
N ASP A 122 10.95 2.27 2.33
CA ASP A 122 10.81 1.46 3.53
C ASP A 122 11.61 0.15 3.42
N LEU A 123 11.56 -0.52 2.27
CA LEU A 123 12.37 -1.70 1.96
C LEU A 123 13.87 -1.39 2.01
N PHE A 124 14.28 -0.27 1.40
CA PHE A 124 15.67 0.19 1.44
C PHE A 124 16.13 0.48 2.87
N ARG A 125 15.29 1.14 3.68
CA ARG A 125 15.58 1.42 5.09
C ARG A 125 15.83 0.13 5.87
N PHE A 126 14.95 -0.85 5.74
CA PHE A 126 15.11 -2.17 6.37
C PHE A 126 16.43 -2.83 5.95
N ARG A 127 16.71 -2.90 4.64
CA ARG A 127 17.94 -3.49 4.11
C ARG A 127 19.19 -2.79 4.60
N PHE A 128 19.16 -1.46 4.65
CA PHE A 128 20.28 -0.64 5.13
C PHE A 128 20.57 -0.92 6.60
N LEU A 129 19.54 -0.97 7.45
CA LEU A 129 19.67 -1.30 8.86
C LEU A 129 20.17 -2.73 9.07
N ASN A 130 19.66 -3.69 8.31
CA ASN A 130 20.10 -5.09 8.38
C ASN A 130 21.59 -5.27 8.05
N GLU A 131 22.09 -4.59 7.00
CA GLU A 131 23.52 -4.60 6.68
C GLU A 131 24.36 -3.88 7.73
N ARG A 132 23.88 -2.72 8.20
CA ARG A 132 24.57 -1.93 9.21
C ARG A 132 24.73 -2.68 10.53
N ASN A 133 23.66 -3.35 10.97
CA ASN A 133 23.62 -4.06 12.25
C ASN A 133 24.39 -5.41 12.20
N ASN A 134 24.91 -5.81 11.03
CA ASN A 134 25.75 -6.99 10.89
C ASN A 134 27.18 -6.72 11.41
N SER A 135 27.46 -7.16 12.65
CA SER A 135 28.70 -6.87 13.37
C SER A 135 29.99 -7.33 12.68
N ALA A 136 29.94 -8.31 11.78
CA ALA A 136 31.14 -8.89 11.17
C ALA A 136 31.69 -8.10 9.97
N SER A 137 30.83 -7.41 9.21
CA SER A 137 31.25 -6.66 8.02
C SER A 137 30.43 -5.42 7.70
N GLY A 138 29.41 -5.10 8.50
CA GLY A 138 28.50 -3.97 8.28
C GLY A 138 29.21 -2.63 8.09
N PRO A 139 30.11 -2.20 9.00
CA PRO A 139 30.78 -0.90 8.87
C PRO A 139 31.58 -0.74 7.57
N GLU A 140 32.31 -1.78 7.14
CA GLU A 140 33.07 -1.77 5.88
C GLU A 140 32.14 -1.68 4.67
N ILE A 141 31.07 -2.48 4.65
CA ILE A 141 30.08 -2.49 3.56
C ILE A 141 29.38 -1.14 3.44
N ILE A 142 28.93 -0.56 4.56
CA ILE A 142 28.26 0.74 4.59
C ILE A 142 29.23 1.83 4.13
N SER A 143 30.47 1.85 4.63
CA SER A 143 31.49 2.82 4.20
C SER A 143 31.72 2.77 2.69
N ARG A 144 31.90 1.56 2.12
CA ARG A 144 32.08 1.38 0.68
C ARG A 144 30.83 1.77 -0.11
N PHE A 145 29.64 1.41 0.36
CA PHE A 145 28.38 1.80 -0.26
C PHE A 145 28.22 3.32 -0.34
N LEU A 146 28.55 4.04 0.74
CA LEU A 146 28.50 5.50 0.77
C LEU A 146 29.48 6.10 -0.25
N HIS A 147 30.71 5.57 -0.31
CA HIS A 147 31.72 6.00 -1.26
C HIS A 147 31.29 5.77 -2.73
N GLU A 148 30.81 4.57 -3.07
CA GLU A 148 30.36 4.22 -4.43
C GLU A 148 29.18 5.06 -4.92
N ASN A 149 28.36 5.58 -3.99
CA ASN A 149 27.21 6.42 -4.30
C ASN A 149 27.52 7.93 -4.19
N TYR A 150 28.79 8.31 -4.10
CA TYR A 150 29.24 9.70 -3.96
C TYR A 150 28.61 10.42 -2.74
N LEU A 151 28.33 9.66 -1.67
CA LEU A 151 27.90 10.16 -0.39
C LEU A 151 29.14 10.34 0.49
N ASN A 152 29.68 11.56 0.49
CA ASN A 152 30.87 11.92 1.27
C ASN A 152 30.54 12.06 2.76
N PHE A 153 30.18 10.94 3.40
CA PHE A 153 29.89 10.85 4.83
C PHE A 153 31.05 10.13 5.50
N THR A 154 32.05 10.88 5.94
CA THR A 154 33.27 10.32 6.52
C THR A 154 33.18 10.26 8.04
N PRO A 155 33.38 9.11 8.70
CA PRO A 155 33.41 9.06 10.15
C PRO A 155 34.58 9.89 10.69
N ILE A 156 34.36 10.67 11.75
CA ILE A 156 35.44 11.40 12.42
C ILE A 156 36.24 10.46 13.33
N SER A 157 37.55 10.71 13.45
CA SER A 157 38.40 9.96 14.38
C SER A 157 38.03 10.21 15.83
N ASP A 158 38.42 9.30 16.74
CA ASP A 158 38.25 9.51 18.18
C ASP A 158 38.94 10.79 18.64
N THR A 159 40.12 11.10 18.08
CA THR A 159 40.86 12.32 18.38
C THR A 159 40.11 13.59 17.95
N GLU A 160 39.53 13.62 16.74
CA GLU A 160 38.72 14.75 16.27
C GLU A 160 37.44 14.89 17.10
N ARG A 161 36.81 13.78 17.49
CA ARG A 161 35.62 13.78 18.37
C ARG A 161 35.92 14.38 19.74
N ILE A 162 37.00 13.95 20.39
CA ILE A 162 37.41 14.47 21.70
C ILE A 162 37.67 15.98 21.62
N ASN A 163 38.39 16.42 20.59
CA ASN A 163 38.68 17.85 20.38
C ASN A 163 37.42 18.70 20.17
N LEU A 164 36.39 18.13 19.53
CA LEU A 164 35.13 18.80 19.24
C LEU A 164 34.04 18.55 20.29
N GLN A 165 34.31 17.77 21.33
CA GLN A 165 33.28 17.22 22.23
C GLN A 165 32.34 18.28 22.80
N ARG A 166 32.89 19.39 23.31
CA ARG A 166 32.07 20.51 23.85
C ARG A 166 31.10 21.09 22.82
N TYR A 167 31.52 21.15 21.56
CA TYR A 167 30.71 21.69 20.47
C TYR A 167 29.70 20.68 19.95
N LEU A 168 30.06 19.40 19.93
CA LEU A 168 29.15 18.31 19.60
C LEU A 168 27.99 18.27 20.61
N ILE A 169 28.28 18.37 21.91
CA ILE A 169 27.26 18.42 22.98
C ILE A 169 26.36 19.65 22.81
N ALA A 170 26.94 20.83 22.58
CA ALA A 170 26.16 22.05 22.43
C ALA A 170 25.34 22.11 21.13
N GLY A 171 25.81 21.45 20.07
CA GLY A 171 25.24 21.53 18.72
C GLY A 171 24.35 20.36 18.32
N THR A 172 24.30 19.28 19.10
CA THR A 172 23.54 18.06 18.75
C THR A 172 22.36 17.89 19.69
N ALA A 173 21.17 18.29 19.25
CA ALA A 173 19.94 18.19 20.04
C ALA A 173 19.19 16.85 19.86
N THR A 174 19.84 15.83 19.28
CA THR A 174 19.20 14.53 18.98
C THR A 174 19.11 13.67 20.24
N THR A 175 17.89 13.23 20.60
CA THR A 175 17.63 12.34 21.75
C THR A 175 18.32 10.99 21.60
N GLY A 176 18.92 10.48 22.68
CA GLY A 176 19.57 9.16 22.70
C GLY A 176 21.00 9.11 22.15
N VAL A 177 21.61 10.27 21.90
CA VAL A 177 23.02 10.36 21.49
C VAL A 177 23.93 10.49 22.71
N ASP A 178 24.75 9.47 22.94
CA ASP A 178 25.88 9.57 23.85
C ASP A 178 27.09 10.14 23.10
N HIS A 179 27.46 11.38 23.41
CA HIS A 179 28.52 12.12 22.71
C HIS A 179 29.92 11.54 22.92
N THR A 180 30.09 10.57 23.84
CA THR A 180 31.37 9.90 24.08
C THR A 180 31.54 8.67 23.19
N THR A 181 30.47 7.89 23.00
CA THR A 181 30.50 6.59 22.30
C THR A 181 29.92 6.65 20.89
N THR A 182 29.01 7.59 20.61
CA THR A 182 28.33 7.68 19.32
C THR A 182 29.31 8.12 18.23
N VAL A 183 29.28 7.41 17.10
CA VAL A 183 30.06 7.78 15.91
C VAL A 183 29.44 9.03 15.28
N PHE A 184 30.28 10.00 14.90
CA PHE A 184 29.86 11.18 14.16
C PHE A 184 30.42 11.13 12.74
N TYR A 185 29.62 11.60 11.79
CA TYR A 185 29.98 11.71 10.39
C TYR A 185 30.18 13.17 10.03
N LYS A 186 31.32 13.46 9.42
CA LYS A 186 31.62 14.77 8.82
C LYS A 186 31.01 14.80 7.42
N VAL A 187 30.10 15.74 7.22
CA VAL A 187 29.30 15.86 6.00
C VAL A 187 29.29 17.32 5.56
N HIS A 188 29.43 17.59 4.26
CA HIS A 188 29.33 18.98 3.79
C HIS A 188 27.94 19.54 4.09
N PHE A 189 27.85 20.75 4.67
CA PHE A 189 26.60 21.27 5.23
C PHE A 189 25.45 21.36 4.21
N THR A 190 25.76 21.56 2.93
CA THR A 190 24.77 21.62 1.83
C THR A 190 24.04 20.30 1.59
N LYS A 191 24.56 19.17 2.10
CA LYS A 191 23.91 17.86 2.01
C LYS A 191 22.91 17.60 3.14
N VAL A 192 22.95 18.42 4.20
CA VAL A 192 22.11 18.26 5.39
C VAL A 192 21.39 19.56 5.80
N PRO A 193 20.76 20.28 4.85
CA PRO A 193 20.18 21.59 5.13
C PRO A 193 19.10 21.55 6.22
N ASP A 194 18.34 20.46 6.33
CA ASP A 194 17.29 20.31 7.33
C ASP A 194 17.85 20.25 8.75
N LEU A 195 18.95 19.53 8.95
CA LEU A 195 19.63 19.43 10.25
C LEU A 195 20.28 20.76 10.63
N VAL A 196 20.85 21.47 9.66
CA VAL A 196 21.48 22.78 9.87
C VAL A 196 20.42 23.84 10.20
N ARG A 197 19.36 23.93 9.41
CA ARG A 197 18.26 24.89 9.61
C ARG A 197 17.57 24.71 10.96
N SER A 198 17.42 23.46 11.41
CA SER A 198 16.83 23.14 12.71
C SER A 198 17.82 23.24 13.87
N ARG A 199 19.09 23.62 13.62
CA ARG A 199 20.17 23.69 14.62
C ARG A 199 20.32 22.38 15.41
N ARG A 200 20.19 21.25 14.69
CA ARG A 200 20.29 19.90 15.25
C ARG A 200 21.67 19.27 15.11
N VAL A 201 22.59 19.93 14.43
CA VAL A 201 23.97 19.46 14.22
C VAL A 201 24.95 20.60 14.41
N PHE A 202 26.14 20.27 14.92
CA PHE A 202 27.26 21.19 14.96
C PHE A 202 27.82 21.43 13.55
N VAL A 203 28.18 22.68 13.23
CA VAL A 203 28.74 23.07 11.94
C VAL A 203 30.03 23.87 12.13
N GLN A 204 31.10 23.45 11.45
CA GLN A 204 32.39 24.15 11.45
C GLN A 204 33.09 23.98 10.09
N GLY A 205 33.62 25.09 9.56
CA GLY A 205 34.44 25.07 8.34
C GLY A 205 33.72 24.53 7.10
N GLY A 206 32.41 24.73 6.97
CA GLY A 206 31.61 24.20 5.85
C GLY A 206 31.16 22.74 6.03
N TYR A 207 31.45 22.12 7.17
CA TYR A 207 31.04 20.75 7.47
C TYR A 207 30.09 20.71 8.66
N ALA A 208 29.06 19.87 8.56
CA ALA A 208 28.18 19.47 9.63
C ALA A 208 28.64 18.12 10.21
N PHE A 209 28.54 17.99 11.52
CA PHE A 209 28.89 16.77 12.26
C PHE A 209 27.61 16.08 12.70
N VAL A 210 27.27 15.00 12.00
CA VAL A 210 25.99 14.30 12.10
C VAL A 210 26.17 13.03 12.96
N PRO A 211 25.37 12.82 14.01
CA PRO A 211 25.46 11.59 14.80
C PRO A 211 24.93 10.39 14.01
N GLU A 212 25.47 9.21 14.31
CA GLU A 212 25.12 7.93 13.66
C GLU A 212 23.60 7.68 13.50
N PRO A 213 22.73 7.96 14.49
CA PRO A 213 21.29 7.73 14.34
C PRO A 213 20.64 8.55 13.22
N ASP A 214 21.18 9.73 12.92
CA ASP A 214 20.66 10.60 11.86
C ASP A 214 21.19 10.18 10.47
N LEU A 215 22.27 9.39 10.38
CA LEU A 215 22.84 8.89 9.11
C LEU A 215 21.80 8.09 8.31
N VAL A 216 21.08 7.18 8.96
CA VAL A 216 20.06 6.34 8.30
C VAL A 216 19.03 7.22 7.61
N SER A 217 18.53 8.23 8.32
CA SER A 217 17.53 9.16 7.78
C SER A 217 18.07 9.96 6.59
N LEU A 218 19.34 10.36 6.61
CA LEU A 218 19.98 11.07 5.50
C LEU A 218 20.13 10.19 4.26
N VAL A 219 20.67 8.98 4.40
CA VAL A 219 20.88 8.06 3.27
C VAL A 219 19.53 7.66 2.66
N VAL A 220 18.53 7.36 3.50
CA VAL A 220 17.16 7.04 3.06
C VAL A 220 16.52 8.24 2.34
N SER A 221 16.76 9.47 2.80
CA SER A 221 16.28 10.68 2.11
C SER A 221 16.94 10.89 0.75
N CYS A 222 18.25 10.63 0.64
CA CYS A 222 18.97 10.66 -0.64
C CYS A 222 18.39 9.63 -1.63
N PHE A 223 18.13 8.41 -1.15
CA PHE A 223 17.48 7.35 -1.95
C PHE A 223 16.08 7.77 -2.42
N ARG A 224 15.23 8.27 -1.50
CA ARG A 224 13.89 8.77 -1.83
C ARG A 224 13.92 9.85 -2.91
N THR A 225 14.85 10.80 -2.78
CA THR A 225 15.01 11.92 -3.72
C THR A 225 15.44 11.41 -5.10
N SER A 226 16.43 10.51 -5.14
CA SER A 226 16.90 9.88 -6.38
C SER A 226 15.77 9.13 -7.09
N LEU A 227 15.05 8.26 -6.37
CA LEU A 227 13.96 7.46 -6.91
C LEU A 227 12.80 8.32 -7.42
N SER A 228 12.40 9.34 -6.65
CA SER A 228 11.33 10.27 -7.04
C SER A 228 11.69 11.03 -8.33
N ARG A 229 12.95 11.48 -8.44
CA ARG A 229 13.47 12.14 -9.64
C ARG A 229 13.46 11.19 -10.84
N ASN A 230 13.91 9.95 -10.67
CA ASN A 230 13.92 8.94 -11.73
C ASN A 230 12.50 8.66 -12.25
N LEU A 231 11.53 8.45 -11.36
CA LEU A 231 10.14 8.23 -11.75
C LEU A 231 9.50 9.44 -12.41
N ALA A 232 9.81 10.66 -11.97
CA ALA A 232 9.34 11.88 -12.62
C ALA A 232 9.90 12.01 -14.04
N HIS A 233 11.19 11.75 -14.21
CA HIS A 233 11.83 11.75 -15.52
C HIS A 233 11.23 10.67 -16.44
N LEU A 234 11.11 9.43 -15.95
CA LEU A 234 10.48 8.33 -16.69
C LEU A 234 9.04 8.65 -17.10
N GLY A 235 8.23 9.20 -16.19
CA GLY A 235 6.86 9.60 -16.51
C GLY A 235 6.76 10.65 -17.63
N LEU A 236 7.75 11.53 -17.75
CA LEU A 236 7.79 12.53 -18.83
C LEU A 236 8.30 11.94 -20.15
N THR A 237 9.33 11.10 -20.12
CA THR A 237 10.01 10.64 -21.34
C THR A 237 9.44 9.35 -21.92
N LEU A 238 8.91 8.48 -21.06
CA LEU A 238 8.55 7.11 -21.42
C LEU A 238 7.08 6.99 -21.83
N CYS A 239 6.19 7.81 -21.27
CA CYS A 239 4.76 7.77 -21.57
C CYS A 239 4.43 7.98 -23.06
N SER A 240 5.22 8.76 -23.80
CA SER A 240 5.03 8.95 -25.24
C SER A 240 5.60 7.80 -26.08
N ARG A 241 6.59 7.06 -25.58
CA ARG A 241 7.27 5.96 -26.30
C ARG A 241 6.62 4.60 -26.05
N ILE A 242 6.06 4.39 -24.87
CA ILE A 242 5.36 3.15 -24.49
C ILE A 242 4.09 2.91 -25.32
N ALA A 243 3.48 3.95 -25.89
CA ALA A 243 2.34 3.80 -26.79
C ALA A 243 2.66 2.93 -28.02
N CYS A 244 3.93 2.85 -28.44
CA CYS A 244 4.35 1.96 -29.52
C CYS A 244 4.45 0.47 -29.08
N GLU A 245 4.47 0.20 -27.77
CA GLU A 245 4.59 -1.14 -27.16
C GLU A 245 3.25 -1.65 -26.61
N GLU A 246 2.15 -1.22 -27.23
CA GLU A 246 0.75 -1.52 -26.83
C GLU A 246 0.44 -3.01 -26.72
N ASN A 247 1.08 -3.86 -27.55
CA ASN A 247 0.75 -5.30 -27.64
C ASN A 247 1.64 -6.21 -26.79
N ARG A 248 2.69 -5.69 -26.15
CA ARG A 248 3.66 -6.50 -25.38
C ARG A 248 3.78 -6.06 -23.94
N VAL A 249 4.30 -4.85 -23.73
CA VAL A 249 4.69 -4.37 -22.40
C VAL A 249 3.53 -3.66 -21.72
N LEU A 250 2.70 -2.93 -22.46
CA LEU A 250 1.60 -2.16 -21.88
C LEU A 250 0.53 -3.02 -21.16
N PRO A 251 0.12 -4.21 -21.66
CA PRO A 251 -0.83 -5.07 -20.97
C PRO A 251 -0.25 -5.62 -19.66
N LEU A 252 1.03 -5.98 -19.65
CA LEU A 252 1.76 -6.40 -18.46
C LEU A 252 1.79 -5.28 -17.42
N LEU A 253 2.24 -4.07 -17.79
CA LEU A 253 2.33 -2.93 -16.87
C LEU A 253 0.98 -2.52 -16.29
N SER A 254 -0.07 -2.56 -17.11
CA SER A 254 -1.44 -2.24 -16.68
C SER A 254 -2.00 -3.33 -15.76
N THR A 255 -1.69 -4.60 -16.02
CA THR A 255 -2.04 -5.70 -15.13
C THR A 255 -1.30 -5.60 -13.80
N LEU A 256 -0.02 -5.22 -13.79
CA LEU A 256 0.79 -5.07 -12.59
C LEU A 256 0.29 -3.95 -11.66
N SER A 257 -0.16 -2.82 -12.21
CA SER A 257 -0.77 -1.76 -11.41
C SER A 257 -2.15 -2.17 -10.88
N ASN A 258 -2.98 -2.77 -11.73
CA ASN A 258 -4.40 -3.03 -11.44
C ASN A 258 -4.62 -4.27 -10.57
N ARG A 259 -3.80 -5.32 -10.72
CA ARG A 259 -3.90 -6.56 -9.92
C ARG A 259 -3.59 -6.29 -8.44
N TYR A 260 -2.96 -5.16 -8.11
CA TYR A 260 -2.32 -4.98 -6.81
C TYR A 260 -2.63 -3.67 -6.08
N LEU A 261 -2.89 -2.53 -6.74
CA LEU A 261 -3.31 -1.29 -6.07
C LEU A 261 -4.83 -1.11 -5.94
N GLY A 262 -5.58 -2.13 -6.36
CA GLY A 262 -7.03 -2.04 -6.54
C GLY A 262 -7.36 -1.80 -8.01
N GLU A 263 -8.59 -2.14 -8.35
CA GLU A 263 -9.07 -2.04 -9.72
C GLU A 263 -9.12 -0.59 -10.21
N ASP A 264 -8.81 -0.40 -11.50
CA ASP A 264 -9.00 0.88 -12.14
C ASP A 264 -10.49 1.11 -12.42
N TYR A 265 -11.15 1.89 -11.55
CA TYR A 265 -12.56 2.27 -11.70
C TYR A 265 -12.83 3.25 -12.84
N SER A 266 -11.83 3.54 -13.69
CA SER A 266 -11.98 4.41 -14.86
C SER A 266 -12.77 3.77 -16.01
N ALA A 267 -12.71 2.44 -16.17
CA ALA A 267 -13.26 1.76 -17.35
C ALA A 267 -14.13 0.53 -17.03
N LYS A 268 -14.39 0.24 -15.75
CA LYS A 268 -15.07 -0.99 -15.34
C LYS A 268 -16.60 -0.87 -15.47
N SER A 269 -17.22 -1.86 -16.11
CA SER A 269 -18.66 -2.07 -16.03
C SER A 269 -19.05 -2.37 -14.57
N PRO A 270 -20.12 -1.77 -14.03
CA PRO A 270 -20.48 -1.95 -12.64
C PRO A 270 -20.75 -3.42 -12.32
N VAL A 271 -20.13 -3.96 -11.27
CA VAL A 271 -20.34 -5.34 -10.78
C VAL A 271 -21.80 -5.57 -10.37
N THR A 272 -22.52 -4.49 -10.10
CA THR A 272 -23.85 -4.44 -9.47
C THR A 272 -25.02 -4.35 -10.45
N GLY A 273 -24.77 -4.29 -11.77
CA GLY A 273 -25.79 -3.92 -12.77
C GLY A 273 -26.11 -2.42 -12.73
N ALA A 274 -27.07 -1.97 -13.54
CA ALA A 274 -27.45 -0.55 -13.57
C ALA A 274 -28.18 -0.16 -12.27
N ILE A 275 -27.54 0.68 -11.45
CA ILE A 275 -28.11 1.24 -10.22
C ILE A 275 -29.05 2.40 -10.58
N LYS A 276 -30.21 2.51 -9.92
CA LYS A 276 -31.14 3.64 -10.09
C LYS A 276 -30.92 4.73 -9.04
N ALA A 277 -31.38 5.93 -9.33
CA ALA A 277 -31.30 7.08 -8.41
C ALA A 277 -31.95 6.79 -7.04
N ASP A 278 -33.05 6.05 -7.03
CA ASP A 278 -33.82 5.74 -5.82
C ASP A 278 -33.15 4.68 -4.93
N ASP A 279 -32.23 3.87 -5.46
CA ASP A 279 -31.49 2.86 -4.68
C ASP A 279 -30.46 3.49 -3.74
N ILE A 280 -29.95 4.69 -4.09
CA ILE A 280 -28.83 5.35 -3.41
C ILE A 280 -29.13 5.65 -1.94
N ASP A 281 -30.32 6.17 -1.65
CA ASP A 281 -30.76 6.43 -0.27
C ASP A 281 -30.83 5.12 0.54
N GLY A 282 -31.22 4.01 -0.10
CA GLY A 282 -31.23 2.68 0.52
C GLY A 282 -29.82 2.20 0.86
N PHE A 283 -28.87 2.34 -0.08
CA PHE A 283 -27.49 1.96 0.14
C PHE A 283 -26.82 2.79 1.24
N ALA A 284 -27.09 4.09 1.30
CA ALA A 284 -26.53 4.96 2.33
C ALA A 284 -27.05 4.64 3.74
N LYS A 285 -28.31 4.20 3.86
CA LYS A 285 -28.92 3.80 5.14
C LYS A 285 -28.45 2.42 5.61
N GLN A 286 -28.03 1.56 4.68
CA GLN A 286 -27.56 0.22 5.01
C GLN A 286 -26.25 0.29 5.82
N PRO A 287 -26.20 -0.30 7.04
CA PRO A 287 -25.02 -0.23 7.88
C PRO A 287 -23.77 -0.74 7.18
N GLY A 288 -22.69 0.04 7.24
CA GLY A 288 -21.37 -0.37 6.77
C GLY A 288 -21.21 -0.47 5.26
N LEU A 289 -22.27 -0.24 4.46
CA LEU A 289 -22.20 -0.39 3.01
C LEU A 289 -21.47 0.79 2.34
N PHE A 290 -21.78 2.02 2.74
CA PHE A 290 -21.00 3.18 2.33
C PHE A 290 -19.80 3.38 3.26
N PRO A 291 -18.60 3.66 2.71
CA PRO A 291 -17.47 4.06 3.54
C PRO A 291 -17.76 5.41 4.22
N PRO A 292 -17.14 5.71 5.37
CA PRO A 292 -17.39 6.94 6.12
C PRO A 292 -17.28 8.23 5.30
N CYS A 293 -16.32 8.30 4.39
CA CYS A 293 -16.13 9.45 3.51
C CYS A 293 -17.31 9.70 2.55
N MET A 294 -18.02 8.66 2.14
CA MET A 294 -19.19 8.78 1.25
C MET A 294 -20.50 8.87 2.03
N ALA A 295 -20.58 8.19 3.19
CA ALA A 295 -21.72 8.31 4.11
C ALA A 295 -21.87 9.76 4.60
N GLN A 296 -20.77 10.41 4.99
CA GLN A 296 -20.77 11.82 5.38
C GLN A 296 -21.26 12.74 4.25
N LEU A 297 -20.78 12.53 3.02
CA LEU A 297 -21.21 13.34 1.87
C LEU A 297 -22.70 13.16 1.58
N HIS A 298 -23.21 11.94 1.67
CA HIS A 298 -24.62 11.65 1.49
C HIS A 298 -25.48 12.32 2.59
N GLU A 299 -25.11 12.16 3.86
CA GLU A 299 -25.83 12.77 4.98
C GLU A 299 -25.94 14.30 4.84
N ASN A 300 -24.81 14.96 4.54
CA ASN A 300 -24.79 16.42 4.39
C ASN A 300 -25.51 16.89 3.13
N LEU A 301 -25.50 16.10 2.04
CA LEU A 301 -26.33 16.37 0.87
C LEU A 301 -27.82 16.34 1.22
N LYS A 302 -28.27 15.36 2.01
CA LYS A 302 -29.67 15.25 2.44
C LYS A 302 -30.06 16.36 3.43
N ALA A 303 -29.16 16.74 4.34
CA ALA A 303 -29.42 17.78 5.33
C ALA A 303 -29.43 19.20 4.74
N HIS A 304 -28.52 19.49 3.81
CA HIS A 304 -28.33 20.85 3.31
C HIS A 304 -28.86 21.08 1.89
N HIS A 305 -29.30 20.02 1.21
CA HIS A 305 -29.76 20.04 -0.19
C HIS A 305 -28.73 20.66 -1.16
N HIS A 306 -27.45 20.56 -0.80
CA HIS A 306 -26.33 21.08 -1.60
C HIS A 306 -25.01 20.42 -1.18
N LEU A 307 -24.08 20.33 -2.12
CA LEU A 307 -22.66 20.06 -1.85
C LEU A 307 -21.79 21.03 -2.64
N ARG A 308 -20.68 21.48 -2.04
CA ARG A 308 -19.65 22.27 -2.73
C ARG A 308 -18.88 21.44 -3.76
N HIS A 309 -18.09 22.12 -4.61
CA HIS A 309 -17.48 21.50 -5.79
C HIS A 309 -16.70 20.22 -5.47
N ALA A 310 -15.79 20.26 -4.49
CA ALA A 310 -15.01 19.09 -4.12
C ALA A 310 -15.88 17.91 -3.61
N GLY A 311 -16.92 18.21 -2.83
CA GLY A 311 -17.89 17.21 -2.38
C GLY A 311 -18.69 16.58 -3.52
N ARG A 312 -19.15 17.40 -4.50
CA ARG A 312 -19.83 16.91 -5.70
C ARG A 312 -18.93 16.02 -6.54
N MET A 313 -17.65 16.38 -6.68
CA MET A 313 -16.68 15.57 -7.42
C MET A 313 -16.40 14.23 -6.72
N GLN A 314 -16.05 14.26 -5.43
CA GLN A 314 -15.74 13.04 -4.68
C GLN A 314 -16.94 12.08 -4.63
N TYR A 315 -18.13 12.60 -4.32
CA TYR A 315 -19.33 11.77 -4.21
C TYR A 315 -19.88 11.35 -5.58
N GLY A 316 -19.95 12.28 -6.53
CA GLY A 316 -20.49 12.01 -7.87
C GLY A 316 -19.67 10.98 -8.63
N LEU A 317 -18.34 11.02 -8.53
CA LEU A 317 -17.48 10.01 -9.15
C LEU A 317 -17.56 8.66 -8.43
N PHE A 318 -17.72 8.64 -7.10
CA PHE A 318 -18.02 7.40 -6.38
C PHE A 318 -19.33 6.78 -6.86
N LEU A 319 -20.40 7.58 -7.00
CA LEU A 319 -21.71 7.12 -7.50
C LEU A 319 -21.61 6.57 -8.93
N LYS A 320 -20.87 7.24 -9.81
CA LYS A 320 -20.54 6.72 -11.14
C LYS A 320 -19.85 5.35 -11.03
N GLY A 321 -18.82 5.24 -10.19
CA GLY A 321 -18.03 4.02 -10.04
C GLY A 321 -18.80 2.84 -9.45
N ILE A 322 -19.82 3.06 -8.61
CA ILE A 322 -20.67 1.95 -8.11
C ILE A 322 -21.70 1.51 -9.15
N GLY A 323 -21.91 2.30 -10.21
CA GLY A 323 -22.77 1.95 -11.34
C GLY A 323 -23.99 2.81 -11.58
N LEU A 324 -24.04 4.05 -11.06
CA LEU A 324 -25.11 4.98 -11.36
C LEU A 324 -24.91 5.56 -12.77
N PRO A 325 -25.75 5.24 -13.77
CA PRO A 325 -25.61 5.76 -15.12
C PRO A 325 -25.93 7.27 -15.17
N LEU A 326 -25.48 7.94 -16.23
CA LEU A 326 -25.60 9.40 -16.37
C LEU A 326 -27.03 9.92 -16.14
N GLU A 327 -28.02 9.29 -16.77
CA GLU A 327 -29.42 9.71 -16.68
C GLU A 327 -29.95 9.62 -15.24
N GLU A 328 -29.60 8.55 -14.53
CA GLU A 328 -29.98 8.36 -13.12
C GLU A 328 -29.19 9.30 -12.21
N SER A 329 -27.94 9.62 -12.54
CA SER A 329 -27.12 10.61 -11.84
C SER A 329 -27.75 12.00 -11.93
N LEU A 330 -28.18 12.42 -13.12
CA LEU A 330 -28.89 13.68 -13.32
C LEU A 330 -30.20 13.73 -12.52
N LYS A 331 -30.97 12.63 -12.50
CA LYS A 331 -32.19 12.52 -11.67
C LYS A 331 -31.87 12.63 -10.18
N PHE A 332 -30.85 11.90 -9.71
CA PHE A 332 -30.40 11.90 -8.32
C PHE A 332 -30.02 13.31 -7.85
N TRP A 333 -29.10 13.98 -8.56
CA TRP A 333 -28.64 15.32 -8.19
C TRP A 333 -29.74 16.37 -8.28
N ARG A 334 -30.60 16.29 -9.31
CA ARG A 334 -31.75 17.20 -9.46
C ARG A 334 -32.72 17.05 -8.28
N LYS A 335 -33.05 15.82 -7.90
CA LYS A 335 -33.94 15.52 -6.75
C LYS A 335 -33.31 15.97 -5.43
N ALA A 336 -32.01 15.78 -5.26
CA ALA A 336 -31.32 16.16 -4.02
C ALA A 336 -31.22 17.68 -3.83
N PHE A 337 -31.09 18.45 -4.92
CA PHE A 337 -30.97 19.91 -4.90
C PHE A 337 -32.31 20.66 -5.01
N SER A 338 -33.41 19.97 -5.37
CA SER A 338 -34.69 20.62 -5.66
C SER A 338 -35.22 21.55 -4.56
N PRO A 339 -34.98 21.33 -3.25
CA PRO A 339 -35.45 22.27 -2.22
C PRO A 339 -34.78 23.64 -2.24
N LYS A 340 -33.63 23.77 -2.92
CA LYS A 340 -32.85 25.03 -3.01
C LYS A 340 -32.54 25.47 -4.43
N CYS A 341 -32.90 24.68 -5.44
CA CYS A 341 -32.51 24.87 -6.82
C CYS A 341 -33.63 24.38 -7.74
N ASP A 342 -34.21 25.28 -8.53
CA ASP A 342 -35.20 24.89 -9.53
C ASP A 342 -34.54 24.12 -10.70
N ASN A 343 -35.37 23.58 -11.60
CA ASN A 343 -34.88 22.75 -12.70
C ASN A 343 -33.98 23.54 -13.67
N ASP A 344 -34.30 24.79 -13.94
CA ASP A 344 -33.56 25.63 -14.90
C ASP A 344 -32.20 26.04 -14.34
N GLN A 345 -32.16 26.44 -13.07
CA GLN A 345 -30.93 26.71 -12.34
C GLN A 345 -30.06 25.45 -12.27
N PHE A 346 -30.67 24.27 -12.02
CA PHE A 346 -29.95 23.01 -12.01
C PHE A 346 -29.28 22.71 -13.36
N ASN A 347 -30.05 22.85 -14.45
CA ASN A 347 -29.56 22.58 -15.79
C ASN A 347 -28.43 23.53 -16.20
N LYS A 348 -28.54 24.82 -15.84
CA LYS A 348 -27.51 25.83 -16.13
C LYS A 348 -26.24 25.65 -15.30
N ALA A 349 -26.37 25.37 -14.00
CA ALA A 349 -25.24 25.41 -13.08
C ALA A 349 -24.54 24.05 -12.84
N TYR A 350 -25.27 22.92 -12.98
CA TYR A 350 -24.77 21.61 -12.53
C TYR A 350 -24.80 20.52 -13.60
N ALA A 351 -25.83 20.48 -14.47
CA ALA A 351 -25.99 19.38 -15.42
C ALA A 351 -24.78 19.23 -16.35
N TYR A 352 -24.18 20.34 -16.80
CA TYR A 352 -22.96 20.30 -17.62
C TYR A 352 -21.80 19.59 -16.91
N ASN A 353 -21.53 19.94 -15.65
CA ASN A 353 -20.45 19.32 -14.88
C ASN A 353 -20.70 17.82 -14.63
N ILE A 354 -21.96 17.44 -14.41
CA ILE A 354 -22.34 16.02 -14.27
C ILE A 354 -22.07 15.28 -15.59
N ARG A 355 -22.52 15.79 -16.74
CA ARG A 355 -22.23 15.15 -18.05
C ARG A 355 -20.73 15.06 -18.36
N HIS A 356 -19.98 16.08 -17.97
CA HIS A 356 -18.53 16.12 -18.11
C HIS A 356 -17.83 15.01 -17.31
N ASN A 357 -18.31 14.72 -16.08
CA ASN A 357 -17.77 13.62 -15.27
C ASN A 357 -17.95 12.22 -15.91
N TYR A 358 -18.92 12.08 -16.83
CA TYR A 358 -19.18 10.86 -17.60
C TYR A 358 -18.57 10.91 -19.02
N GLY A 359 -17.70 11.87 -19.31
CA GLY A 359 -17.02 11.99 -20.61
C GLY A 359 -17.92 12.38 -21.78
N LYS A 360 -19.15 12.86 -21.52
CA LYS A 360 -20.12 13.26 -22.57
C LYS A 360 -19.99 14.72 -23.04
N GLU A 361 -19.07 15.48 -22.45
CA GLU A 361 -18.86 16.91 -22.74
C GLU A 361 -17.36 17.25 -22.83
N GLY A 362 -17.01 18.36 -23.48
CA GLY A 362 -15.64 18.90 -23.51
C GLY A 362 -14.63 18.02 -24.24
N LYS A 363 -13.39 17.89 -23.70
CA LYS A 363 -12.32 17.00 -24.24
C LYS A 363 -12.65 15.50 -24.14
N ARG A 364 -13.86 15.13 -23.71
CA ARG A 364 -14.28 13.74 -23.42
C ARG A 364 -13.37 13.04 -22.41
N ALA A 365 -12.81 13.80 -21.47
CA ALA A 365 -11.99 13.26 -20.40
C ALA A 365 -12.91 12.55 -19.40
N ASP A 366 -12.82 11.22 -19.35
CA ASP A 366 -13.63 10.44 -18.42
C ASP A 366 -13.02 10.51 -17.01
N TYR A 367 -13.64 11.29 -16.11
CA TYR A 367 -13.11 11.48 -14.78
C TYR A 367 -13.20 10.20 -13.96
N THR A 368 -12.09 9.87 -13.32
CA THR A 368 -11.92 8.61 -12.62
C THR A 368 -12.35 8.76 -11.15
N PRO A 369 -13.08 7.78 -10.59
CA PRO A 369 -13.36 7.75 -9.15
C PRO A 369 -12.11 7.95 -8.30
N TYR A 370 -12.26 8.67 -7.18
CA TYR A 370 -11.10 9.04 -6.38
C TYR A 370 -10.64 7.88 -5.49
N SER A 371 -9.35 7.55 -5.58
CA SER A 371 -8.68 6.62 -4.67
C SER A 371 -8.66 7.13 -3.23
N CYS A 372 -8.49 6.23 -2.26
CA CYS A 372 -8.30 6.64 -0.86
C CYS A 372 -7.10 7.58 -0.72
N ILE A 373 -5.99 7.30 -1.42
CA ILE A 373 -4.79 8.14 -1.41
C ILE A 373 -5.10 9.55 -1.93
N LYS A 374 -5.84 9.67 -3.03
CA LYS A 374 -6.24 10.96 -3.60
C LYS A 374 -7.13 11.75 -2.63
N ILE A 375 -8.08 11.09 -1.98
CA ILE A 375 -8.96 11.73 -0.98
C ILE A 375 -8.16 12.16 0.26
N ILE A 376 -7.24 11.33 0.75
CA ILE A 376 -6.41 11.60 1.93
C ILE A 376 -5.39 12.72 1.67
N SER A 377 -4.83 12.76 0.47
CA SER A 377 -3.79 13.73 0.08
C SER A 377 -4.35 15.03 -0.50
N GLY A 378 -5.66 15.08 -0.73
CA GLY A 378 -6.34 16.26 -1.26
C GLY A 378 -6.39 17.41 -0.27
N SER A 379 -6.93 18.55 -0.71
CA SER A 379 -7.15 19.71 0.16
C SER A 379 -8.12 19.37 1.29
N ALA A 380 -7.75 19.70 2.52
CA ALA A 380 -8.62 19.55 3.67
C ALA A 380 -9.95 20.33 3.47
N PRO A 381 -11.08 19.80 3.95
CA PRO A 381 -12.36 20.50 3.90
C PRO A 381 -12.33 21.76 4.78
N GLY A 382 -12.80 22.88 4.22
CA GLY A 382 -13.06 24.11 4.97
C GLY A 382 -14.44 24.13 5.63
N ALA A 383 -14.81 25.27 6.21
CA ALA A 383 -16.14 25.45 6.78
C ALA A 383 -17.23 25.33 5.70
N GLY A 384 -18.17 24.40 5.90
CA GLY A 384 -19.23 24.06 4.95
C GLY A 384 -18.82 23.10 3.83
N ASP A 385 -17.59 22.57 3.86
CA ASP A 385 -17.14 21.48 3.01
C ASP A 385 -17.19 20.15 3.78
N TYR A 386 -17.63 19.09 3.10
CA TYR A 386 -17.83 17.76 3.71
C TYR A 386 -17.05 16.66 2.97
N HIS A 387 -16.18 17.02 2.03
CA HIS A 387 -15.32 16.08 1.30
C HIS A 387 -14.11 15.66 2.13
N GLY A 388 -13.28 14.79 1.57
CA GLY A 388 -12.09 14.26 2.23
C GLY A 388 -12.33 12.95 2.98
N CYS A 389 -11.27 12.46 3.62
CA CYS A 389 -11.33 11.26 4.46
C CYS A 389 -11.57 11.69 5.92
N PRO A 390 -12.66 11.24 6.58
CA PRO A 390 -12.93 11.56 7.97
C PRO A 390 -11.77 11.19 8.90
N PHE A 391 -11.11 10.06 8.66
CA PHE A 391 -9.97 9.62 9.47
C PHE A 391 -8.75 10.53 9.36
N ARG A 392 -8.62 11.30 8.28
CA ARG A 392 -7.50 12.23 8.05
C ARG A 392 -7.84 13.66 8.46
N HIS A 393 -9.03 14.11 8.09
CA HIS A 393 -9.39 15.53 8.08
C HIS A 393 -10.33 15.94 9.21
N MET A 394 -10.94 14.99 9.91
CA MET A 394 -11.74 15.28 11.09
C MET A 394 -10.84 15.27 12.33
N ASP A 395 -11.16 16.13 13.29
CA ASP A 395 -10.55 16.07 14.60
C ASP A 395 -10.83 14.70 15.28
N PRO A 396 -9.86 14.04 15.93
CA PRO A 396 -10.05 12.72 16.52
C PRO A 396 -11.16 12.63 17.58
N GLU A 397 -11.37 13.68 18.38
CA GLU A 397 -12.38 13.70 19.43
C GLU A 397 -13.77 13.81 18.79
N LEU A 398 -13.92 14.70 17.82
CA LEU A 398 -15.14 14.82 17.02
C LEU A 398 -15.45 13.53 16.23
N LEU A 399 -14.41 12.88 15.69
CA LEU A 399 -14.53 11.61 15.00
C LEU A 399 -15.08 10.53 15.95
N GLN A 400 -14.52 10.39 17.15
CA GLN A 400 -14.98 9.42 18.14
C GLN A 400 -16.45 9.67 18.52
N GLN A 401 -16.81 10.93 18.80
CA GLN A 401 -18.19 11.31 19.12
C GLN A 401 -19.16 10.94 17.99
N ARG A 402 -18.82 11.22 16.73
CA ARG A 402 -19.65 10.86 15.57
C ARG A 402 -19.79 9.35 15.37
N LEU A 403 -18.72 8.59 15.60
CA LEU A 403 -18.76 7.13 15.49
C LEU A 403 -19.69 6.51 16.54
N ILE A 404 -19.70 7.07 17.75
CA ILE A 404 -20.57 6.64 18.85
C ILE A 404 -22.02 7.09 18.62
N SER A 405 -22.25 8.32 18.17
CA SER A 405 -23.61 8.88 17.98
C SER A 405 -24.44 8.10 16.96
N GLY A 406 -23.78 7.38 16.03
CA GLY A 406 -24.46 6.47 15.10
C GLY A 406 -25.10 5.23 15.78
N GLY A 407 -24.81 4.97 17.05
CA GLY A 407 -25.43 3.91 17.87
C GLY A 407 -25.11 2.48 17.45
N ARG A 408 -24.18 2.28 16.49
CA ARG A 408 -23.86 0.97 15.90
C ARG A 408 -22.47 0.45 16.24
N LEU A 409 -21.57 1.31 16.70
CA LEU A 409 -20.22 0.96 17.14
C LEU A 409 -20.14 1.05 18.66
N SER A 410 -19.40 0.13 19.29
CA SER A 410 -19.10 0.22 20.72
C SER A 410 -18.11 1.37 20.97
N SER A 411 -18.11 1.89 22.21
CA SER A 411 -17.17 2.95 22.63
C SER A 411 -15.72 2.53 22.42
N GLU A 412 -15.39 1.27 22.74
CA GLU A 412 -14.04 0.70 22.59
C GLU A 412 -13.59 0.65 21.12
N VAL A 413 -14.48 0.25 20.21
CA VAL A 413 -14.18 0.21 18.76
C VAL A 413 -14.02 1.63 18.23
N ALA A 414 -14.87 2.57 18.64
CA ALA A 414 -14.76 3.97 18.24
C ALA A 414 -13.45 4.62 18.72
N GLU A 415 -13.04 4.34 19.95
CA GLU A 415 -11.76 4.78 20.52
C GLU A 415 -10.57 4.19 19.75
N THR A 416 -10.60 2.90 19.46
CA THR A 416 -9.57 2.22 18.64
C THR A 416 -9.45 2.85 17.26
N ILE A 417 -10.57 3.15 16.60
CA ILE A 417 -10.59 3.80 15.28
C ILE A 417 -9.98 5.19 15.34
N ALA A 418 -10.34 5.99 16.36
CA ALA A 418 -9.85 7.35 16.55
C ALA A 418 -8.35 7.38 16.88
N GLN A 419 -7.87 6.45 17.71
CA GLN A 419 -6.45 6.31 18.03
C GLN A 419 -5.62 5.97 16.79
N ARG A 420 -6.06 4.99 15.99
CA ARG A 420 -5.43 4.67 14.70
C ARG A 420 -5.43 5.86 13.74
N ALA A 421 -6.51 6.64 13.72
CA ALA A 421 -6.59 7.85 12.90
C ALA A 421 -5.55 8.90 13.34
N LYS A 422 -5.39 9.09 14.66
CA LYS A 422 -4.36 9.97 15.25
C LYS A 422 -2.94 9.55 14.87
N GLU A 423 -2.69 8.25 14.82
CA GLU A 423 -1.42 7.63 14.37
C GLU A 423 -1.23 7.65 12.84
N ARG A 424 -2.16 8.26 12.10
CA ARG A 424 -2.17 8.34 10.63
C ARG A 424 -2.39 7.00 9.92
N LEU A 425 -2.94 6.01 10.63
CA LEU A 425 -3.27 4.68 10.11
C LEU A 425 -4.70 4.65 9.52
N TYR A 426 -4.99 5.56 8.58
CA TYR A 426 -6.35 5.82 8.07
C TYR A 426 -7.03 4.61 7.42
N HIS A 427 -6.23 3.77 6.75
CA HIS A 427 -6.73 2.56 6.09
C HIS A 427 -7.18 1.53 7.13
N LEU A 428 -6.44 1.39 8.24
CA LEU A 428 -6.80 0.52 9.35
C LEU A 428 -8.04 1.05 10.09
N SER A 429 -8.16 2.37 10.27
CA SER A 429 -9.38 2.99 10.79
C SER A 429 -10.60 2.67 9.92
N CYS A 430 -10.46 2.70 8.59
CA CYS A 430 -11.53 2.36 7.66
C CYS A 430 -11.90 0.88 7.68
N ARG A 431 -10.90 -0.02 7.74
CA ARG A 431 -11.10 -1.47 7.87
C ARG A 431 -11.80 -1.82 9.19
N GLU A 432 -11.37 -1.19 10.27
CA GLU A 432 -11.95 -1.36 11.60
C GLU A 432 -13.40 -0.85 11.67
N TYR A 433 -13.67 0.28 11.03
CA TYR A 433 -15.04 0.78 10.86
C TYR A 433 -15.93 -0.23 10.13
N LEU A 434 -15.47 -0.81 9.02
CA LEU A 434 -16.21 -1.83 8.29
C LEU A 434 -16.50 -3.05 9.17
N ARG A 435 -15.48 -3.55 9.88
CA ARG A 435 -15.59 -4.67 10.83
C ARG A 435 -16.68 -4.40 11.86
N GLY A 436 -16.61 -3.26 12.54
CA GLY A 436 -17.57 -2.89 13.57
C GLY A 436 -18.98 -2.71 13.03
N MET A 437 -19.14 -2.04 11.88
CA MET A 437 -20.45 -1.77 11.29
C MET A 437 -21.16 -3.01 10.79
N LEU A 438 -20.41 -4.01 10.31
CA LEU A 438 -20.94 -5.29 9.83
C LEU A 438 -20.90 -6.40 10.90
N LYS A 439 -20.41 -6.11 12.12
CA LYS A 439 -20.24 -7.05 13.23
C LYS A 439 -19.46 -8.32 12.84
N LEU A 440 -18.36 -8.12 12.09
CA LEU A 440 -17.52 -9.21 11.58
C LEU A 440 -16.47 -9.64 12.61
N SER A 441 -16.01 -10.89 12.50
CA SER A 441 -14.87 -11.39 13.28
C SER A 441 -13.54 -10.82 12.76
N ALA A 442 -12.46 -11.01 13.52
CA ALA A 442 -11.12 -10.62 13.06
C ALA A 442 -10.65 -11.42 11.84
N ASP A 443 -11.10 -12.66 11.71
CA ASP A 443 -10.73 -13.55 10.59
C ASP A 443 -11.43 -13.13 9.29
N ASP A 444 -12.69 -12.67 9.36
CA ASP A 444 -13.46 -12.22 8.19
C ASP A 444 -12.84 -11.01 7.47
N ILE A 445 -12.09 -10.18 8.19
CA ILE A 445 -11.41 -9.00 7.64
C ILE A 445 -9.89 -9.23 7.50
N SER A 446 -9.40 -10.42 7.81
CA SER A 446 -7.98 -10.75 7.72
C SER A 446 -7.53 -10.70 6.25
N GLY A 447 -6.48 -9.93 5.97
CA GLY A 447 -5.98 -9.71 4.60
C GLY A 447 -6.81 -8.73 3.76
N LEU A 448 -7.97 -8.25 4.22
CA LEU A 448 -8.75 -7.24 3.49
C LEU A 448 -8.01 -5.90 3.49
N THR A 449 -7.61 -5.46 2.29
CA THR A 449 -6.92 -4.18 2.08
C THR A 449 -7.80 -3.26 1.23
N ILE A 450 -8.17 -2.10 1.79
CA ILE A 450 -9.10 -1.16 1.17
C ILE A 450 -8.34 0.07 0.67
N HIS A 451 -8.16 0.19 -0.64
CA HIS A 451 -7.44 1.31 -1.26
C HIS A 451 -8.35 2.28 -2.04
N HIS A 452 -9.63 1.93 -2.18
CA HIS A 452 -10.60 2.71 -2.93
C HIS A 452 -11.99 2.70 -2.28
N PRO A 453 -12.75 3.82 -2.27
CA PRO A 453 -14.13 3.84 -1.75
C PRO A 453 -15.08 2.90 -2.50
N ASN A 454 -14.95 2.79 -3.83
CA ASN A 454 -15.72 1.81 -4.62
C ASN A 454 -15.36 0.36 -4.26
N GLN A 455 -14.09 0.06 -4.01
CA GLN A 455 -13.65 -1.25 -3.53
C GLN A 455 -14.26 -1.57 -2.16
N TYR A 456 -14.26 -0.60 -1.24
CA TYR A 456 -14.94 -0.72 0.05
C TYR A 456 -16.41 -1.14 -0.15
N PHE A 457 -17.12 -0.46 -1.05
CA PHE A 457 -18.55 -0.72 -1.29
C PHE A 457 -18.78 -2.14 -1.85
N GLU A 458 -17.95 -2.58 -2.79
CA GLU A 458 -18.02 -3.93 -3.36
C GLU A 458 -17.75 -5.01 -2.30
N GLU A 459 -16.71 -4.85 -1.50
CA GLU A 459 -16.35 -5.80 -0.43
C GLU A 459 -17.40 -5.83 0.68
N ALA A 460 -17.89 -4.66 1.11
CA ALA A 460 -18.97 -4.58 2.09
C ALA A 460 -20.23 -5.31 1.58
N ARG A 461 -20.58 -5.14 0.30
CA ARG A 461 -21.72 -5.83 -0.32
C ARG A 461 -21.52 -7.34 -0.39
N LYS A 462 -20.32 -7.82 -0.75
CA LYS A 462 -19.98 -9.26 -0.75
C LYS A 462 -20.16 -9.85 0.65
N LEU A 463 -19.60 -9.21 1.67
CA LEU A 463 -19.69 -9.65 3.07
C LEU A 463 -21.15 -9.69 3.57
N LEU A 464 -21.95 -8.68 3.21
CA LEU A 464 -23.38 -8.64 3.51
C LEU A 464 -24.18 -9.75 2.83
N GLN A 465 -23.81 -10.15 1.60
CA GLN A 465 -24.44 -11.25 0.89
C GLN A 465 -24.03 -12.61 1.48
N SER A 466 -22.75 -12.81 1.81
CA SER A 466 -22.26 -14.02 2.48
C SER A 466 -22.93 -14.25 3.83
N ASN A 467 -23.13 -13.20 4.63
CA ASN A 467 -23.82 -13.29 5.91
C ASN A 467 -25.31 -13.68 5.76
N LYS A 468 -25.98 -13.24 4.69
CA LYS A 468 -27.36 -13.67 4.40
C LYS A 468 -27.43 -15.15 4.04
N ASN A 469 -26.48 -15.65 3.23
CA ASN A 469 -26.43 -17.05 2.85
C ASN A 469 -26.13 -17.96 4.06
N ASN A 470 -25.21 -17.55 4.95
CA ASN A 470 -24.92 -18.28 6.19
C ASN A 470 -26.08 -18.26 7.20
N SER A 471 -26.91 -17.21 7.20
CA SER A 471 -28.12 -17.14 8.05
C SER A 471 -29.30 -17.97 7.51
N SER A 472 -29.21 -18.47 6.28
CA SER A 472 -30.25 -19.26 5.60
C SER A 472 -29.99 -20.78 5.64
N ALA A 473 -28.80 -21.20 6.09
CA ALA A 473 -28.47 -22.60 6.28
C ALA A 473 -28.88 -23.04 7.69
N ASP A 474 -30.11 -23.55 7.80
CA ASP A 474 -30.61 -24.14 9.03
C ASP A 474 -29.75 -25.34 9.49
N LYS A 475 -29.64 -25.47 10.80
CA LYS A 475 -28.78 -26.39 11.56
C LYS A 475 -28.83 -27.84 11.06
N ILE A 476 -27.83 -28.28 10.30
CA ILE A 476 -27.48 -29.70 10.28
C ILE A 476 -26.69 -29.98 11.56
N HIS A 477 -27.35 -30.65 12.50
CA HIS A 477 -26.75 -31.15 13.74
C HIS A 477 -25.71 -32.24 13.40
N VAL A 478 -24.46 -31.85 13.17
CA VAL A 478 -23.35 -32.81 13.19
C VAL A 478 -23.06 -33.13 14.66
N LYS A 479 -23.49 -34.31 15.12
CA LYS A 479 -23.08 -34.87 16.41
C LYS A 479 -21.56 -34.82 16.51
N LYS A 480 -21.05 -34.19 17.58
CA LYS A 480 -19.63 -34.17 17.98
C LYS A 480 -18.97 -35.53 17.75
N VAL A 481 -17.99 -35.58 16.86
CA VAL A 481 -17.00 -36.66 16.87
C VAL A 481 -16.03 -36.37 18.02
N ARG A 482 -16.00 -37.26 19.02
CA ARG A 482 -14.95 -37.29 20.05
C ARG A 482 -13.64 -37.64 19.36
N MET A 483 -12.66 -36.75 19.42
CA MET A 483 -11.27 -37.12 19.13
C MET A 483 -10.75 -37.94 20.31
N TYR A 484 -10.43 -39.21 20.06
CA TYR A 484 -9.58 -39.99 20.95
C TYR A 484 -8.11 -39.67 20.65
N SER A 485 -7.34 -39.50 21.71
CA SER A 485 -5.90 -39.30 21.70
C SER A 485 -5.17 -40.58 21.27
N ASP A 486 -4.09 -40.42 20.52
CA ASP A 486 -3.09 -41.45 20.24
C ASP A 486 -2.52 -42.02 21.55
N ASN A 487 -2.95 -43.24 21.89
CA ASN A 487 -2.19 -44.28 22.59
C ASN A 487 -3.18 -45.39 22.93
N ASP A 488 -3.22 -46.43 22.11
CA ASP A 488 -3.30 -47.83 22.55
C ASP A 488 -3.30 -48.72 21.30
N ASP A 489 -2.10 -49.18 20.99
CA ASP A 489 -1.81 -50.18 19.98
C ASP A 489 -2.09 -51.59 20.54
N TYR A 490 -2.37 -52.54 19.66
CA TYR A 490 -2.52 -53.98 19.93
C TYR A 490 -3.73 -54.48 20.74
N ARG A 491 -4.82 -54.80 20.03
CA ARG A 491 -5.51 -56.11 20.02
C ARG A 491 -6.87 -55.99 19.34
N LEU A 492 -6.99 -56.52 18.12
CA LEU A 492 -8.01 -57.51 17.72
C LEU A 492 -7.91 -57.69 16.20
N LEU A 493 -7.09 -58.67 15.81
CA LEU A 493 -7.29 -59.39 14.55
C LEU A 493 -8.53 -60.29 14.70
N GLN A 494 -9.17 -60.53 13.56
CA GLN A 494 -10.23 -61.52 13.28
C GLN A 494 -11.64 -61.07 13.62
N THR A 495 -12.43 -60.70 12.60
CA THR A 495 -13.40 -61.58 11.95
C THR A 495 -14.27 -60.78 10.96
N ILE A 496 -14.92 -61.52 10.05
CA ILE A 496 -16.09 -61.17 9.23
C ILE A 496 -15.78 -60.46 7.88
N ASP A 497 -16.35 -60.82 6.73
CA ASP A 497 -16.86 -62.05 6.10
C ASP A 497 -17.18 -61.59 4.66
N LEU A 498 -16.78 -62.36 3.64
CA LEU A 498 -16.96 -62.00 2.23
C LEU A 498 -18.08 -62.86 1.65
N SER A 499 -19.32 -62.46 1.87
CA SER A 499 -20.47 -62.97 1.11
C SER A 499 -21.64 -62.01 1.20
N ASP A 500 -21.95 -61.36 0.09
CA ASP A 500 -23.31 -61.19 -0.46
C ASP A 500 -23.48 -59.86 -1.21
N ALA A 501 -23.86 -60.02 -2.49
CA ALA A 501 -24.87 -59.26 -3.22
C ALA A 501 -24.41 -58.81 -4.62
N SER A 502 -24.67 -59.74 -5.55
CA SER A 502 -24.86 -59.61 -6.99
C SER A 502 -25.33 -58.26 -7.54
N PHE A 503 -24.66 -57.80 -8.59
CA PHE A 503 -25.15 -56.80 -9.55
C PHE A 503 -25.59 -57.50 -10.85
N ALA A 504 -26.83 -57.25 -11.29
CA ALA A 504 -27.31 -57.56 -12.63
C ALA A 504 -27.43 -56.25 -13.44
N PRO A 505 -27.05 -56.23 -14.73
CA PRO A 505 -27.14 -55.05 -15.57
C PRO A 505 -28.38 -55.07 -16.48
N THR A 506 -29.00 -53.91 -16.70
CA THR A 506 -29.99 -53.71 -17.76
C THR A 506 -29.42 -52.82 -18.87
N THR A 507 -29.21 -53.45 -20.02
CA THR A 507 -29.23 -52.87 -21.37
C THR A 507 -30.69 -52.55 -21.75
N ASN A 508 -31.09 -51.75 -22.75
CA ASN A 508 -30.48 -51.39 -24.03
C ASN A 508 -31.25 -50.19 -24.68
N ASN A 509 -30.52 -49.41 -25.49
CA ASN A 509 -30.80 -48.91 -26.85
C ASN A 509 -32.18 -48.34 -27.31
N ASP A 510 -32.16 -47.17 -27.97
CA ASP A 510 -32.20 -47.03 -29.46
C ASP A 510 -32.34 -45.53 -29.89
N ASP A 511 -31.20 -44.91 -30.25
CA ASP A 511 -30.77 -44.54 -31.61
C ASP A 511 -31.69 -43.78 -32.64
N ILE A 512 -31.05 -42.83 -33.36
CA ILE A 512 -31.19 -42.49 -34.81
C ILE A 512 -31.86 -41.14 -35.32
N LEU A 513 -31.07 -40.46 -36.21
CA LEU A 513 -31.32 -39.48 -37.32
C LEU A 513 -31.66 -38.01 -36.95
N LYS A 514 -31.06 -36.94 -37.51
CA LYS A 514 -30.21 -36.68 -38.69
C LYS A 514 -29.27 -35.50 -38.40
#